data_AF-A0A842HDA5-F1
#
_entry.id   AF-A0A842HDA5-F1
#
_cell.length_a   1.000
_cell.length_b   1.000
_cell.length_c   1.000
_cell.angle_alpha   90.00
_cell.angle_beta   90.00
_cell.angle_gamma   90.00
#
_symmetry.space_group_name_H-M   'P 1'
#
loop_
_entity.id
_entity.type
_entity.pdbx_description
1 polymer ?
#
loop_
_entity_poly.entity_id
_entity_poly.type
_entity_poly.pdbx_seq_one_letter_code
_entity_poly.pdbx_strand_id
1 'polypeptide(L)'
;MTASRLIRPLAVLACLLFAVAAQAKTQQIHTEPGSNVSIKVTSAFDYLPPTGYYPLRVTIANNTDREKTWTVRADMMSYSYGPGDSSLQSKWQQTLTVPGGQTRVFELLCAVIVPARYGHYQIYFTGPATDDNFWVQIPDYDSYSTKVFGLASETLRLKYGGRISGYLSDMGPELANDSAELAFYPKDWRGYAGVDLMWFQQADWDKLQPDERRPILQWVSQGGDLRILKDKGVPEDQPVGSLPDSGNGRIGHGAGFVRVYPFLDEEELFQYLSGESPKAPQGTQPTEKYSDAVARIYHERGANFWLLPASQRTDLMRTYSVPRTTPDARISNYYAGREVNAPLVILSMIAFGLIVGPLNFWVLARGRKRYRLLFTTPLISLGFCAIIAGFILISDGIGGEGQLTRLFIIPDSGGQEVLFEEQFARTGLLPSREFEPGDGVWVVPLGSRITRNGSLHPSGTYGIEGQTYWGSWFGSRRIQALNMTTVRPTRSGFEIQRRDDGELYVVSSFPALCPELYYVHKNGHATDAVYRAQDVATGRPTRLEPVSRSDFETWLGGTLARFSTATMERLSLDATAGHVYASVENYTGETPQAISSIDWHPYRQFVIAPAATSPASANAKEAAR
;
A
#
# COMPACT_ATOMS: atom_id res chain seq x y z
N MET A 1 -37.54 50.38 -7.21
CA MET A 1 -37.24 49.36 -8.23
C MET A 1 -35.75 49.11 -8.21
N THR A 2 -35.38 47.86 -7.96
CA THR A 2 -34.15 47.43 -7.29
C THR A 2 -32.96 47.23 -8.22
N ALA A 3 -31.78 47.59 -7.71
CA ALA A 3 -30.44 47.45 -8.26
C ALA A 3 -29.95 45.98 -8.35
N SER A 4 -30.78 45.07 -8.86
CA SER A 4 -30.52 43.62 -8.88
C SER A 4 -30.28 43.01 -10.26
N ARG A 5 -30.09 43.82 -11.31
CA ARG A 5 -29.98 43.33 -12.70
C ARG A 5 -28.61 43.49 -13.39
N LEU A 6 -27.59 44.02 -12.70
CA LEU A 6 -26.26 44.23 -13.29
C LEU A 6 -25.13 43.39 -12.67
N ILE A 7 -25.41 42.56 -11.65
CA ILE A 7 -24.38 41.75 -10.96
C ILE A 7 -24.25 40.33 -11.57
N ARG A 8 -25.19 39.89 -12.42
CA ARG A 8 -25.20 38.53 -12.96
C ARG A 8 -24.27 38.23 -14.17
N PRO A 9 -23.90 39.16 -15.07
CA PRO A 9 -22.99 38.82 -16.17
C PRO A 9 -21.50 38.88 -15.77
N LEU A 10 -21.15 39.55 -14.65
CA LEU A 10 -19.77 39.64 -14.15
C LEU A 10 -19.33 38.41 -13.34
N ALA A 11 -20.27 37.71 -12.69
CA ALA A 11 -19.99 36.45 -11.99
C ALA A 11 -19.77 35.26 -12.96
N VAL A 12 -20.40 35.28 -14.15
CA VAL A 12 -20.20 34.23 -15.16
C VAL A 12 -18.86 34.39 -15.90
N LEU A 13 -18.37 35.63 -16.05
CA LEU A 13 -17.04 35.88 -16.63
C LEU A 13 -15.90 35.61 -15.64
N ALA A 14 -16.14 35.75 -14.33
CA ALA A 14 -15.17 35.37 -13.28
C ALA A 14 -15.09 33.84 -13.05
N CYS A 15 -16.16 33.09 -13.30
CA CYS A 15 -16.14 31.62 -13.27
C CYS A 15 -15.55 30.98 -14.55
N LEU A 16 -15.40 31.72 -15.65
CA LEU A 16 -14.77 31.25 -16.89
C LEU A 16 -13.25 31.48 -16.94
N LEU A 17 -12.65 32.06 -15.90
CA LEU A 17 -11.19 32.19 -15.75
C LEU A 17 -10.56 31.08 -14.91
N PHE A 18 -11.34 30.13 -14.37
CA PHE A 18 -10.83 28.83 -13.93
C PHE A 18 -10.84 27.85 -15.10
N ALA A 19 -10.26 28.24 -16.23
CA ALA A 19 -9.67 27.23 -17.10
C ALA A 19 -8.58 26.56 -16.26
N VAL A 20 -8.74 25.26 -16.00
CA VAL A 20 -7.73 24.41 -15.38
C VAL A 20 -6.48 24.53 -16.26
N ALA A 21 -5.61 25.48 -15.92
CA ALA A 21 -4.27 25.48 -16.46
C ALA A 21 -3.61 24.26 -15.85
N ALA A 22 -3.51 23.18 -16.64
CA ALA A 22 -2.61 22.09 -16.33
C ALA A 22 -1.29 22.72 -15.88
N GLN A 23 -0.93 22.56 -14.61
CA GLN A 23 0.34 23.08 -14.13
C GLN A 23 1.41 22.49 -15.03
N ALA A 24 2.34 23.32 -15.49
CA ALA A 24 3.45 22.82 -16.25
C ALA A 24 4.11 21.70 -15.43
N LYS A 25 4.13 20.49 -15.98
CA LYS A 25 4.77 19.27 -15.45
C LYS A 25 6.19 19.52 -14.96
N THR A 26 6.79 20.59 -15.47
CA THR A 26 8.08 21.14 -15.08
C THR A 26 7.92 22.55 -14.52
N GLN A 27 8.47 22.77 -13.33
CA GLN A 27 8.53 24.07 -12.68
C GLN A 27 9.99 24.48 -12.47
N GLN A 28 10.28 25.75 -12.76
CA GLN A 28 11.57 26.36 -12.46
C GLN A 28 11.49 26.98 -11.07
N ILE A 29 12.32 26.53 -10.14
CA ILE A 29 12.37 27.08 -8.79
C ILE A 29 13.11 28.41 -8.82
N HIS A 30 12.57 29.40 -8.12
CA HIS A 30 13.19 30.70 -8.01
C HIS A 30 14.55 30.58 -7.31
N THR A 31 15.56 31.20 -7.92
CA THR A 31 16.91 31.29 -7.38
C THR A 31 17.37 32.73 -7.43
N GLU A 32 18.18 33.14 -6.46
CA GLU A 32 18.75 34.48 -6.39
C GLU A 32 19.50 34.81 -7.68
N PRO A 33 19.24 35.97 -8.33
CA PRO A 33 19.96 36.38 -9.52
C PRO A 33 21.48 36.43 -9.30
N GLY A 34 22.26 35.85 -10.21
CA GLY A 34 23.72 35.81 -10.12
C GLY A 34 24.29 34.75 -9.18
N SER A 35 23.45 33.93 -8.54
CA SER A 35 23.89 32.84 -7.65
C SER A 35 24.63 31.70 -8.36
N ASN A 36 24.56 31.65 -9.69
CA ASN A 36 25.06 30.55 -10.52
C ASN A 36 24.46 29.18 -10.14
N VAL A 37 23.27 29.18 -9.56
CA VAL A 37 22.49 27.98 -9.24
C VAL A 37 21.21 28.00 -10.06
N SER A 38 20.81 26.83 -10.59
CA SER A 38 19.47 26.67 -11.19
C SER A 38 18.85 25.37 -10.74
N ILE A 39 17.58 25.42 -10.33
CA ILE A 39 16.83 24.25 -9.85
C ILE A 39 15.57 24.10 -10.69
N LYS A 40 15.41 22.94 -11.30
CA LYS A 40 14.26 22.56 -12.13
C LYS A 40 13.62 21.32 -11.55
N VAL A 41 12.30 21.34 -11.38
CA VAL A 41 11.52 20.24 -10.80
C VAL A 41 10.53 19.76 -11.84
N THR A 42 10.48 18.45 -12.07
CA THR A 42 9.50 17.83 -12.96
C THR A 42 8.73 16.78 -12.18
N SER A 43 7.40 16.82 -12.16
CA SER A 43 6.57 15.78 -11.54
C SER A 43 6.30 14.64 -12.53
N ALA A 44 6.20 13.40 -12.05
CA ALA A 44 5.78 12.29 -12.89
C ALA A 44 4.29 12.38 -13.25
N PHE A 45 3.47 12.82 -12.31
CA PHE A 45 2.02 12.95 -12.42
C PHE A 45 1.59 14.41 -12.56
N ASP A 46 0.41 14.63 -13.13
CA ASP A 46 -0.19 15.96 -13.25
C ASP A 46 -0.95 16.34 -11.97
N TYR A 47 -1.51 15.37 -11.25
CA TYR A 47 -2.18 15.56 -9.97
C TYR A 47 -1.59 14.68 -8.87
N LEU A 48 -1.90 15.06 -7.62
CA LEU A 48 -1.52 14.27 -6.46
C LEU A 48 -2.34 12.97 -6.41
N PRO A 49 -1.71 11.79 -6.27
CA PRO A 49 -2.44 10.57 -6.00
C PRO A 49 -3.08 10.64 -4.60
N PRO A 50 -4.16 9.88 -4.35
CA PRO A 50 -4.84 9.90 -3.06
C PRO A 50 -3.98 9.35 -1.91
N THR A 51 -3.04 8.44 -2.20
CA THR A 51 -2.08 7.88 -1.25
C THR A 51 -0.76 7.54 -1.95
N GLY A 52 0.24 7.02 -1.23
CA GLY A 52 1.48 6.53 -1.82
C GLY A 52 2.53 7.63 -1.91
N TYR A 53 2.95 7.98 -3.12
CA TYR A 53 4.01 8.95 -3.35
C TYR A 53 3.70 9.86 -4.53
N TYR A 54 4.22 11.07 -4.49
CA TYR A 54 4.26 12.01 -5.61
C TYR A 54 5.70 12.08 -6.15
N PRO A 55 6.02 11.37 -7.25
CA PRO A 55 7.39 11.28 -7.76
C PRO A 55 7.83 12.59 -8.41
N LEU A 56 9.00 13.08 -8.00
CA LEU A 56 9.62 14.29 -8.55
C LEU A 56 11.00 13.96 -9.11
N ARG A 57 11.34 14.55 -10.25
CA ARG A 57 12.69 14.63 -10.76
C ARG A 57 13.21 16.04 -10.56
N VAL A 58 14.19 16.20 -9.68
CA VAL A 58 14.82 17.49 -9.36
C VAL A 58 16.18 17.55 -10.04
N THR A 59 16.36 18.52 -10.93
CA THR A 59 17.65 18.82 -11.58
C THR A 59 18.23 20.08 -10.96
N ILE A 60 19.42 19.96 -10.37
CA ILE A 60 20.14 21.09 -9.76
C ILE A 60 21.46 21.26 -10.49
N ALA A 61 21.66 22.42 -11.10
CA ALA A 61 22.96 22.85 -11.61
C ALA A 61 23.62 23.78 -10.59
N ASN A 62 24.76 23.37 -10.06
CA ASN A 62 25.61 24.15 -9.17
C ASN A 62 26.83 24.66 -9.94
N ASN A 63 26.71 25.80 -10.60
CA ASN A 63 27.81 26.39 -11.38
C ASN A 63 28.75 27.24 -10.53
N THR A 64 28.85 26.95 -9.22
CA THR A 64 29.84 27.55 -8.32
C THR A 64 31.07 26.66 -8.14
N ASP A 65 32.08 27.16 -7.45
CA ASP A 65 33.33 26.44 -7.16
C ASP A 65 33.24 25.48 -5.96
N ARG A 66 32.12 25.50 -5.22
CA ARG A 66 31.96 24.76 -3.97
C ARG A 66 30.77 23.82 -4.00
N GLU A 67 30.89 22.74 -3.25
CA GLU A 67 29.74 21.88 -2.93
C GLU A 67 28.67 22.66 -2.17
N LYS A 68 27.42 22.38 -2.49
CA LYS A 68 26.24 22.98 -1.86
C LYS A 68 25.20 21.89 -1.60
N THR A 69 24.39 22.12 -0.57
CA THR A 69 23.33 21.21 -0.14
C THR A 69 22.01 21.98 -0.05
N TRP A 70 20.96 21.40 -0.61
CA TRP A 70 19.58 21.87 -0.53
C TRP A 70 18.75 20.88 0.25
N THR A 71 17.69 21.36 0.90
CA THR A 71 16.68 20.53 1.56
C THR A 71 15.39 20.64 0.76
N VAL A 72 14.83 19.49 0.40
CA VAL A 72 13.49 19.40 -0.17
C VAL A 72 12.56 18.86 0.90
N ARG A 73 11.48 19.58 1.18
CA ARG A 73 10.47 19.18 2.17
C ARG A 73 9.11 19.15 1.49
N ALA A 74 8.33 18.09 1.69
CA ALA A 74 6.94 18.02 1.30
C ALA A 74 6.07 17.92 2.55
N ASP A 75 5.18 18.90 2.72
CA ASP A 75 4.22 18.91 3.82
C ASP A 75 2.81 18.72 3.26
N MET A 76 2.07 17.80 3.86
CA MET A 76 0.65 17.63 3.61
C MET A 76 -0.11 17.94 4.89
N MET A 77 -1.11 18.80 4.81
CA MET A 77 -2.04 19.03 5.89
C MET A 77 -3.46 18.71 5.46
N SER A 78 -4.05 17.71 6.11
CA SER A 78 -5.42 17.28 5.90
C SER A 78 -6.32 17.80 7.01
N TYR A 79 -7.41 18.45 6.60
CA TYR A 79 -8.51 18.86 7.48
C TYR A 79 -9.73 17.99 7.21
N SER A 80 -10.30 17.45 8.27
CA SER A 80 -11.68 16.96 8.26
C SER A 80 -12.52 17.95 9.06
N TYR A 81 -13.75 18.21 8.63
CA TYR A 81 -14.71 19.01 9.40
C TYR A 81 -15.71 18.04 10.09
N GLY A 82 -15.64 17.90 11.41
CA GLY A 82 -16.66 17.17 12.19
C GLY A 82 -16.30 16.89 13.65
N PRO A 83 -17.29 16.61 14.53
CA PRO A 83 -17.03 16.34 15.94
C PRO A 83 -16.16 15.08 16.12
N GLY A 84 -14.88 15.27 16.45
CA GLY A 84 -13.85 14.22 16.50
C GLY A 84 -12.56 14.51 15.73
N ASP A 85 -12.49 15.68 15.08
CA ASP A 85 -11.38 16.22 14.27
C ASP A 85 -10.00 15.70 14.65
N SER A 86 -9.43 14.88 13.76
CA SER A 86 -8.02 14.58 13.74
C SER A 86 -7.40 15.29 12.55
N SER A 87 -6.56 16.31 12.80
CA SER A 87 -5.65 16.80 11.78
C SER A 87 -4.65 15.69 11.47
N LEU A 88 -4.61 15.26 10.21
CA LEU A 88 -3.57 14.36 9.75
C LEU A 88 -2.53 15.16 8.99
N GLN A 89 -1.26 14.99 9.37
CA GLN A 89 -0.15 15.67 8.73
C GLN A 89 0.83 14.62 8.19
N SER A 90 1.24 14.78 6.94
CA SER A 90 2.41 14.10 6.38
C SER A 90 3.54 15.11 6.33
N LYS A 91 4.73 14.71 6.76
CA LYS A 91 5.96 15.49 6.57
C LYS A 91 7.00 14.57 5.95
N TRP A 92 7.56 14.99 4.83
CA TRP A 92 8.62 14.28 4.13
C TRP A 92 9.78 15.23 3.90
N GLN A 93 11.02 14.80 4.14
CA GLN A 93 12.20 15.63 3.94
C GLN A 93 13.38 14.82 3.42
N GLN A 94 14.15 15.40 2.50
CA GLN A 94 15.42 14.85 2.03
C GLN A 94 16.41 15.98 1.69
N THR A 95 17.70 15.72 1.94
CA THR A 95 18.80 16.62 1.57
C THR A 95 19.45 16.18 0.26
N LEU A 96 19.78 17.15 -0.60
CA LEU A 96 20.37 16.97 -1.92
C LEU A 96 21.69 17.72 -2.00
N THR A 97 22.79 17.00 -2.22
CA THR A 97 24.14 17.59 -2.31
C THR A 97 24.68 17.54 -3.72
N VAL A 98 25.16 18.69 -4.22
CA VAL A 98 25.73 18.84 -5.57
C VAL A 98 27.12 19.49 -5.48
N PRO A 99 28.17 18.80 -5.95
CA PRO A 99 29.51 19.38 -6.05
C PRO A 99 29.54 20.66 -6.90
N GLY A 100 30.53 21.51 -6.66
CA GLY A 100 30.77 22.68 -7.51
C GLY A 100 31.05 22.29 -8.97
N GLY A 101 30.53 23.08 -9.90
CA GLY A 101 30.66 22.87 -11.35
C GLY A 101 29.86 21.69 -11.91
N GLN A 102 28.96 21.09 -11.13
CA GLN A 102 28.20 19.90 -11.55
C GLN A 102 26.70 20.17 -11.65
N THR A 103 26.06 19.40 -12.51
CA THR A 103 24.60 19.23 -12.54
C THR A 103 24.25 17.82 -12.08
N ARG A 104 23.31 17.71 -11.13
CA ARG A 104 22.79 16.41 -10.68
C ARG A 104 21.29 16.33 -10.85
N VAL A 105 20.82 15.11 -11.11
CA VAL A 105 19.40 14.76 -11.21
C VAL A 105 19.07 13.82 -10.07
N PHE A 106 18.05 14.15 -9.30
CA PHE A 106 17.54 13.37 -8.18
C PHE A 106 16.12 12.92 -8.47
N GLU A 107 15.81 11.66 -8.21
CA GLU A 107 14.44 11.14 -8.24
C GLU A 107 13.96 10.98 -6.81
N LEU A 108 12.96 11.76 -6.43
CA LEU A 108 12.42 11.85 -5.09
C LEU A 108 11.03 11.23 -5.07
N LEU A 109 10.78 10.40 -4.06
CA LEU A 109 9.45 9.86 -3.76
C LEU A 109 8.87 10.62 -2.57
N CYS A 110 8.17 11.72 -2.84
CA CYS A 110 7.60 12.56 -1.79
C CYS A 110 6.32 11.90 -1.26
N ALA A 111 6.30 11.51 0.02
CA ALA A 111 5.25 10.67 0.57
C ALA A 111 3.89 11.36 0.75
N VAL A 112 2.83 10.70 0.30
CA VAL A 112 1.42 11.10 0.41
C VAL A 112 0.68 10.12 1.32
N ILE A 113 0.51 10.50 2.59
CA ILE A 113 0.19 9.49 3.63
C ILE A 113 -1.32 9.24 3.84
N VAL A 114 -2.27 10.11 3.44
CA VAL A 114 -3.75 9.86 3.48
C VAL A 114 -4.51 10.91 2.62
N PRO A 115 -5.63 10.57 1.95
CA PRO A 115 -6.44 11.54 1.23
C PRO A 115 -7.17 12.47 2.21
N ALA A 116 -6.89 13.77 2.13
CA ALA A 116 -7.67 14.78 2.82
C ALA A 116 -9.01 15.02 2.12
N ARG A 117 -10.06 15.39 2.89
CA ARG A 117 -11.26 16.04 2.30
C ARG A 117 -10.90 17.40 1.72
N TYR A 118 -10.09 18.14 2.48
CA TYR A 118 -9.52 19.41 2.09
C TYR A 118 -8.10 19.48 2.65
N GLY A 119 -7.15 19.82 1.80
CA GLY A 119 -5.77 19.96 2.21
C GLY A 119 -4.93 20.67 1.16
N HIS A 120 -3.71 20.99 1.53
CA HIS A 120 -2.69 21.44 0.60
C HIS A 120 -1.50 20.49 0.70
N TYR A 121 -0.91 20.20 -0.45
CA TYR A 121 0.37 19.52 -0.55
C TYR A 121 1.38 20.55 -1.05
N GLN A 122 2.33 20.91 -0.19
CA GLN A 122 3.28 21.97 -0.46
C GLN A 122 4.70 21.41 -0.44
N ILE A 123 5.46 21.72 -1.48
CA ILE A 123 6.84 21.28 -1.62
C ILE A 123 7.74 22.51 -1.52
N TYR A 124 8.64 22.49 -0.55
CA TYR A 124 9.60 23.54 -0.23
C TYR A 124 10.99 23.14 -0.70
N PHE A 125 11.74 24.11 -1.22
CA PHE A 125 13.15 24.04 -1.57
C PHE A 125 13.88 25.10 -0.78
N THR A 126 14.67 24.68 0.21
CA THR A 126 15.43 25.59 1.07
C THR A 126 16.91 25.26 0.98
N GLY A 127 17.74 26.26 0.70
CA GLY A 127 19.19 26.09 0.65
C GLY A 127 19.88 27.31 0.05
N PRO A 128 21.15 27.19 -0.37
CA PRO A 128 21.86 28.29 -1.01
C PRO A 128 21.07 28.83 -2.22
N ALA A 129 20.87 30.15 -2.23
CA ALA A 129 20.20 30.91 -3.28
C ALA A 129 18.71 30.63 -3.47
N THR A 130 18.04 29.87 -2.60
CA THR A 130 16.60 29.59 -2.73
C THR A 130 15.95 29.34 -1.36
N ASP A 131 14.77 29.92 -1.18
CA ASP A 131 13.81 29.56 -0.13
C ASP A 131 12.41 29.68 -0.74
N ASP A 132 12.16 28.79 -1.70
CA ASP A 132 11.00 28.84 -2.58
C ASP A 132 10.14 27.59 -2.40
N ASN A 133 8.91 27.64 -2.87
CA ASN A 133 7.98 26.53 -2.76
C ASN A 133 6.95 26.58 -3.89
N PHE A 134 6.30 25.44 -4.11
CA PHE A 134 5.09 25.40 -4.91
C PHE A 134 4.06 24.48 -4.26
N TRP A 135 2.78 24.77 -4.56
CA TRP A 135 1.69 23.88 -4.20
C TRP A 135 1.41 22.90 -5.33
N VAL A 136 1.06 21.68 -4.96
CA VAL A 136 0.37 20.73 -5.84
C VAL A 136 -1.08 20.73 -5.40
N GLN A 137 -1.97 20.94 -6.36
CA GLN A 137 -3.40 20.93 -6.08
C GLN A 137 -3.82 19.51 -5.70
N ILE A 138 -4.40 19.36 -4.52
CA ILE A 138 -5.13 18.14 -4.18
C ILE A 138 -6.44 18.20 -4.98
N PRO A 139 -6.76 17.18 -5.80
CA PRO A 139 -8.08 17.10 -6.42
C PRO A 139 -9.17 17.29 -5.36
N ASP A 140 -10.27 17.97 -5.69
CA ASP A 140 -11.39 18.08 -4.76
C ASP A 140 -11.97 16.67 -4.59
N TYR A 141 -11.57 15.99 -3.51
CA TYR A 141 -12.07 14.67 -3.16
C TYR A 141 -13.37 14.88 -2.40
N ASP A 142 -14.44 15.13 -3.15
CA ASP A 142 -15.74 15.32 -2.54
C ASP A 142 -16.03 14.12 -1.66
N SER A 143 -16.25 14.43 -0.38
CA SER A 143 -16.03 13.49 0.70
C SER A 143 -16.83 12.19 0.50
N TYR A 144 -16.17 11.04 0.72
CA TYR A 144 -16.67 9.66 0.59
C TYR A 144 -16.54 8.96 -0.77
N SER A 145 -16.00 9.60 -1.82
CA SER A 145 -15.71 8.91 -3.09
C SER A 145 -14.27 8.34 -3.13
N THR A 146 -14.14 7.03 -3.34
CA THR A 146 -12.87 6.39 -3.70
C THR A 146 -12.63 6.55 -5.20
N LYS A 147 -11.87 7.59 -5.54
CA LYS A 147 -11.46 7.88 -6.90
C LYS A 147 -10.31 6.93 -7.29
N VAL A 148 -10.50 6.09 -8.31
CA VAL A 148 -9.41 5.31 -8.96
C VAL A 148 -8.39 6.29 -9.55
N PHE A 149 -7.14 6.23 -9.11
CA PHE A 149 -6.05 6.98 -9.72
C PHE A 149 -5.45 6.15 -10.86
N GLY A 150 -5.86 6.46 -12.08
CA GLY A 150 -5.44 5.73 -13.28
C GLY A 150 -4.32 6.45 -14.03
N LEU A 151 -3.45 5.72 -14.72
CA LEU A 151 -2.50 6.27 -15.68
C LEU A 151 -2.78 5.73 -17.08
N ALA A 152 -2.49 6.53 -18.11
CA ALA A 152 -2.62 6.11 -19.49
C ALA A 152 -1.38 6.53 -20.30
N SER A 153 -0.94 5.68 -21.24
CA SER A 153 0.13 6.03 -22.17
C SER A 153 -0.28 7.19 -23.06
N GLU A 154 0.71 7.95 -23.55
CA GLU A 154 0.49 9.16 -24.34
C GLU A 154 -0.43 8.92 -25.55
N THR A 155 -0.21 7.83 -26.29
CA THR A 155 -1.03 7.52 -27.48
C THR A 155 -2.50 7.30 -27.10
N LEU A 156 -2.77 6.56 -26.02
CA LEU A 156 -4.14 6.34 -25.54
C LEU A 156 -4.78 7.63 -25.02
N ARG A 157 -4.03 8.45 -24.27
CA ARG A 157 -4.52 9.71 -23.73
C ARG A 157 -4.87 10.70 -24.83
N LEU A 158 -3.99 10.87 -25.83
CA LEU A 158 -4.24 11.80 -26.94
C LEU A 158 -5.41 11.34 -27.82
N LYS A 159 -5.54 10.03 -28.03
CA LYS A 159 -6.57 9.47 -28.92
C LYS A 159 -7.92 9.30 -28.24
N TYR A 160 -7.94 8.87 -26.98
CA TYR A 160 -9.15 8.43 -26.28
C TYR A 160 -9.34 9.09 -24.92
N GLY A 161 -8.46 10.01 -24.49
CA GLY A 161 -8.42 10.55 -23.13
C GLY A 161 -9.76 11.09 -22.62
N GLY A 162 -10.52 11.83 -23.45
CA GLY A 162 -11.84 12.35 -23.08
C GLY A 162 -12.90 11.25 -22.85
N ARG A 163 -12.83 10.14 -23.59
CA ARG A 163 -13.76 9.01 -23.43
C ARG A 163 -13.28 7.99 -22.40
N ILE A 164 -11.97 7.77 -22.25
CA ILE A 164 -11.41 7.02 -21.12
C ILE A 164 -11.79 7.73 -19.82
N SER A 165 -11.62 9.06 -19.78
CA SER A 165 -12.14 9.92 -18.73
C SER A 165 -13.63 9.73 -18.48
N GLY A 166 -14.45 9.82 -19.55
CA GLY A 166 -15.89 9.63 -19.48
C GLY A 166 -16.29 8.26 -18.94
N TYR A 167 -15.70 7.20 -19.48
CA TYR A 167 -15.89 5.82 -19.05
C TYR A 167 -15.51 5.62 -17.58
N LEU A 168 -14.34 6.15 -17.16
CA LEU A 168 -13.94 6.13 -15.76
C LEU A 168 -14.94 6.93 -14.90
N SER A 169 -15.44 8.07 -15.37
CA SER A 169 -16.43 8.86 -14.65
C SER A 169 -17.82 8.19 -14.55
N ASP A 170 -18.22 7.39 -15.53
CA ASP A 170 -19.50 6.67 -15.57
C ASP A 170 -19.54 5.45 -14.62
N MET A 171 -18.37 4.96 -14.18
CA MET A 171 -18.26 3.84 -13.24
C MET A 171 -18.72 4.20 -11.80
N GLY A 172 -18.78 5.48 -11.38
CA GLY A 172 -19.23 5.87 -10.03
C GLY A 172 -18.75 7.26 -9.58
N PRO A 173 -19.19 7.77 -8.40
CA PRO A 173 -19.24 9.19 -8.12
C PRO A 173 -17.86 9.84 -8.18
N GLU A 174 -17.67 10.67 -9.21
CA GLU A 174 -16.57 11.61 -9.43
C GLU A 174 -15.17 11.03 -9.24
N LEU A 175 -14.79 10.14 -10.13
CA LEU A 175 -13.40 9.78 -10.37
C LEU A 175 -12.54 11.03 -10.68
N ALA A 176 -11.41 11.20 -9.98
CA ALA A 176 -10.47 12.27 -10.22
C ALA A 176 -9.80 11.88 -11.51
N ASN A 177 -10.29 12.48 -12.58
CA ASN A 177 -9.82 12.26 -13.92
C ASN A 177 -8.43 12.85 -14.07
N ASP A 178 -7.44 12.17 -13.53
CA ASP A 178 -6.07 12.35 -13.93
C ASP A 178 -5.72 11.23 -14.89
N SER A 179 -5.95 11.44 -16.18
CA SER A 179 -5.26 10.63 -17.19
C SER A 179 -3.82 11.14 -17.27
N ALA A 180 -3.07 11.02 -16.17
CA ALA A 180 -1.73 11.56 -16.08
C ALA A 180 -0.83 10.79 -17.03
N GLU A 181 -0.33 11.49 -18.03
CA GLU A 181 0.82 11.03 -18.79
C GLU A 181 2.03 11.10 -17.86
N LEU A 182 2.85 10.06 -17.84
CA LEU A 182 4.09 10.08 -17.05
C LEU A 182 5.13 11.01 -17.70
N ALA A 183 5.63 12.01 -16.97
CA ALA A 183 6.76 12.85 -17.46
C ALA A 183 8.03 12.03 -17.66
N PHE A 184 8.15 11.06 -16.77
CA PHE A 184 9.16 10.05 -16.68
C PHE A 184 8.55 8.88 -15.92
N TYR A 185 9.09 7.69 -16.15
CA TYR A 185 8.69 6.49 -15.41
C TYR A 185 9.54 6.39 -14.14
N PRO A 186 8.95 6.44 -12.93
CA PRO A 186 9.67 6.14 -11.70
C PRO A 186 10.43 4.82 -11.78
N LYS A 187 11.71 4.84 -11.43
CA LYS A 187 12.58 3.65 -11.41
C LYS A 187 12.37 2.73 -10.20
N ASP A 188 11.53 3.17 -9.27
CA ASP A 188 11.16 2.47 -8.06
C ASP A 188 9.64 2.26 -8.07
N TRP A 189 9.20 1.02 -7.85
CA TRP A 189 7.79 0.64 -7.88
C TRP A 189 6.94 1.46 -6.89
N ARG A 190 7.54 1.96 -5.80
CA ARG A 190 6.88 2.80 -4.80
C ARG A 190 6.32 4.08 -5.42
N GLY A 191 6.94 4.58 -6.49
CA GLY A 191 6.40 5.71 -7.25
C GLY A 191 5.00 5.48 -7.80
N TYR A 192 4.58 4.22 -7.94
CA TYR A 192 3.26 3.82 -8.41
C TYR A 192 2.32 3.32 -7.29
N ALA A 193 2.74 3.37 -6.02
CA ALA A 193 1.97 2.81 -4.90
C ALA A 193 0.59 3.48 -4.69
N GLY A 194 0.43 4.70 -5.20
CA GLY A 194 -0.84 5.43 -5.22
C GLY A 194 -1.67 5.26 -6.51
N VAL A 195 -1.20 4.44 -7.45
CA VAL A 195 -1.86 4.17 -8.74
C VAL A 195 -2.65 2.88 -8.62
N ASP A 196 -3.90 2.92 -9.07
CA ASP A 196 -4.82 1.79 -9.03
C ASP A 196 -4.87 1.03 -10.36
N LEU A 197 -4.64 1.73 -11.47
CA LEU A 197 -4.83 1.21 -12.82
C LEU A 197 -3.84 1.86 -13.81
N MET A 198 -3.25 1.07 -14.71
CA MET A 198 -2.43 1.60 -15.80
C MET A 198 -2.88 1.06 -17.15
N TRP A 199 -2.96 1.95 -18.14
CA TRP A 199 -3.32 1.63 -19.51
C TRP A 199 -2.18 1.96 -20.47
N PHE A 200 -1.85 1.04 -21.36
CA PHE A 200 -0.87 1.27 -22.42
C PHE A 200 -1.44 0.90 -23.78
N GLN A 201 -1.14 1.73 -24.79
CA GLN A 201 -1.09 1.25 -26.16
C GLN A 201 0.11 0.31 -26.30
N GLN A 202 -0.05 -0.80 -27.03
CA GLN A 202 1.06 -1.74 -27.28
C GLN A 202 2.31 -1.03 -27.80
N ALA A 203 2.19 -0.18 -28.82
CA ALA A 203 3.32 0.61 -29.33
C ALA A 203 4.06 1.44 -28.27
N ASP A 204 3.37 1.92 -27.22
CA ASP A 204 4.01 2.68 -26.14
C ASP A 204 4.67 1.76 -25.12
N TRP A 205 4.03 0.64 -24.78
CA TRP A 205 4.63 -0.39 -23.93
C TRP A 205 5.92 -0.95 -24.56
N ASP A 206 5.91 -1.16 -25.87
CA ASP A 206 7.03 -1.71 -26.62
C ASP A 206 8.23 -0.74 -26.70
N LYS A 207 8.01 0.57 -26.54
CA LYS A 207 9.08 1.59 -26.44
C LYS A 207 9.79 1.60 -25.09
N LEU A 208 9.13 1.15 -24.02
CA LEU A 208 9.71 1.16 -22.67
C LEU A 208 10.93 0.25 -22.59
N GLN A 209 11.99 0.73 -21.96
CA GLN A 209 13.17 -0.08 -21.68
C GLN A 209 12.88 -1.09 -20.55
N PRO A 210 13.66 -2.20 -20.45
CA PRO A 210 13.45 -3.20 -19.40
C PRO A 210 13.49 -2.62 -17.97
N ASP A 211 14.31 -1.61 -17.72
CA ASP A 211 14.41 -0.92 -16.43
C ASP A 211 13.23 0.02 -16.14
N GLU A 212 12.46 0.42 -17.15
CA GLU A 212 11.19 1.17 -17.01
C GLU A 212 9.99 0.23 -16.84
N ARG A 213 9.98 -0.91 -17.53
CA ARG A 213 8.92 -1.94 -17.39
C ARG A 213 8.98 -2.64 -16.03
N ARG A 214 10.18 -2.88 -15.49
CA ARG A 214 10.36 -3.66 -14.26
C ARG A 214 9.63 -3.04 -13.06
N PRO A 215 9.76 -1.74 -12.73
CA PRO A 215 8.99 -1.11 -11.65
C PRO A 215 7.47 -1.19 -11.82
N ILE A 216 6.97 -1.14 -13.07
CA ILE A 216 5.55 -1.32 -13.37
C ILE A 216 5.11 -2.75 -13.07
N LEU A 217 5.86 -3.76 -13.52
CA LEU A 217 5.55 -5.16 -13.23
C LEU A 217 5.69 -5.48 -11.73
N GLN A 218 6.62 -4.85 -11.03
CA GLN A 218 6.71 -4.91 -9.58
C GLN A 218 5.47 -4.32 -8.90
N TRP A 219 4.93 -3.22 -9.42
CA TRP A 219 3.65 -2.67 -8.96
C TRP A 219 2.48 -3.64 -9.25
N VAL A 220 2.43 -4.25 -10.45
CA VAL A 220 1.43 -5.29 -10.77
C VAL A 220 1.53 -6.46 -9.78
N SER A 221 2.74 -6.92 -9.47
CA SER A 221 2.97 -8.03 -8.53
C SER A 221 2.40 -7.78 -7.14
N GLN A 222 2.12 -6.53 -6.80
CA GLN A 222 1.55 -6.09 -5.54
C GLN A 222 0.03 -5.86 -5.54
N GLY A 223 -0.65 -6.18 -6.65
CA GLY A 223 -2.10 -5.98 -6.81
C GLY A 223 -2.49 -4.94 -7.86
N GLY A 224 -1.54 -4.35 -8.59
CA GLY A 224 -1.85 -3.42 -9.68
C GLY A 224 -2.59 -4.07 -10.86
N ASP A 225 -3.44 -3.31 -11.56
CA ASP A 225 -4.11 -3.72 -12.81
C ASP A 225 -3.44 -3.05 -14.01
N LEU A 226 -2.63 -3.79 -14.77
CA LEU A 226 -2.02 -3.31 -16.01
C LEU A 226 -2.85 -3.76 -17.20
N ARG A 227 -3.26 -2.82 -18.04
CA ARG A 227 -4.07 -3.03 -19.23
C ARG A 227 -3.31 -2.61 -20.47
N ILE A 228 -3.29 -3.47 -21.48
CA ILE A 228 -2.60 -3.20 -22.74
C ILE A 228 -3.55 -3.41 -23.90
N LEU A 229 -3.67 -2.38 -24.74
CA LEU A 229 -4.46 -2.42 -25.97
C LEU A 229 -3.54 -2.72 -27.15
N LYS A 230 -3.78 -3.84 -27.85
CA LYS A 230 -3.01 -4.22 -29.04
C LYS A 230 -3.16 -3.20 -30.18
N ASP A 231 -2.12 -3.07 -30.99
CA ASP A 231 -2.15 -2.23 -32.18
C ASP A 231 -2.98 -2.85 -33.32
N LYS A 232 -3.50 -1.99 -34.21
CA LYS A 232 -4.31 -2.43 -35.35
C LYS A 232 -3.51 -3.41 -36.23
N GLY A 233 -4.09 -4.58 -36.48
CA GLY A 233 -3.49 -5.59 -37.34
C GLY A 233 -2.53 -6.56 -36.63
N VAL A 234 -2.33 -6.42 -35.32
CA VAL A 234 -1.62 -7.41 -34.51
C VAL A 234 -2.55 -8.60 -34.25
N PRO A 235 -2.16 -9.84 -34.62
CA PRO A 235 -2.94 -11.05 -34.34
C PRO A 235 -3.26 -11.24 -32.86
N GLU A 236 -4.41 -11.89 -32.62
CA GLU A 236 -4.96 -12.13 -31.29
C GLU A 236 -4.05 -13.01 -30.41
N ASP A 237 -3.37 -13.97 -31.04
CA ASP A 237 -2.45 -14.92 -30.43
C ASP A 237 -1.01 -14.41 -30.29
N GLN A 238 -0.67 -13.27 -30.92
CA GLN A 238 0.68 -12.73 -30.82
C GLN A 238 0.98 -12.19 -29.41
N PRO A 239 2.07 -12.61 -28.74
CA PRO A 239 2.44 -12.10 -27.43
C PRO A 239 2.83 -10.62 -27.50
N VAL A 240 2.57 -9.89 -26.41
CA VAL A 240 2.88 -8.46 -26.30
C VAL A 240 4.17 -8.25 -25.52
N GLY A 241 5.22 -7.83 -26.22
CA GLY A 241 6.53 -7.55 -25.65
C GLY A 241 7.10 -8.73 -24.85
N SER A 242 7.57 -8.46 -23.63
CA SER A 242 8.14 -9.44 -22.70
C SER A 242 7.14 -9.93 -21.64
N LEU A 243 5.84 -9.78 -21.89
CA LEU A 243 4.82 -10.22 -20.93
C LEU A 243 4.69 -11.75 -20.98
N PRO A 244 4.30 -12.39 -19.87
CA PRO A 244 4.07 -13.83 -19.86
C PRO A 244 3.06 -14.20 -20.95
N ASP A 245 3.31 -15.28 -21.67
CA ASP A 245 2.48 -15.70 -22.80
C ASP A 245 1.21 -16.39 -22.30
N SER A 246 0.02 -15.88 -22.64
CA SER A 246 -1.26 -16.48 -22.25
C SER A 246 -2.32 -16.51 -23.36
N GLY A 247 -1.98 -16.10 -24.58
CA GLY A 247 -3.00 -15.71 -25.56
C GLY A 247 -3.85 -14.53 -25.06
N ASN A 248 -4.98 -14.26 -25.73
CA ASN A 248 -5.92 -13.24 -25.31
C ASN A 248 -6.49 -13.55 -23.92
N GLY A 249 -6.25 -12.69 -22.92
CA GLY A 249 -6.82 -12.88 -21.59
C GLY A 249 -6.19 -12.11 -20.43
N ARG A 250 -6.68 -12.45 -19.22
CA ARG A 250 -6.19 -11.99 -17.91
C ARG A 250 -5.06 -12.89 -17.45
N ILE A 251 -3.89 -12.31 -17.24
CA ILE A 251 -2.67 -12.98 -16.77
C ILE A 251 -2.49 -12.60 -15.31
N GLY A 252 -2.46 -13.60 -14.42
CA GLY A 252 -2.01 -13.38 -13.04
C GLY A 252 -0.54 -12.99 -13.04
N HIS A 253 -0.18 -11.94 -12.31
CA HIS A 253 1.21 -11.58 -12.10
C HIS A 253 1.37 -11.15 -10.64
N GLY A 254 1.88 -12.06 -9.80
CA GLY A 254 1.84 -11.89 -8.34
C GLY A 254 0.40 -11.76 -7.84
N ALA A 255 0.11 -10.71 -7.06
CA ALA A 255 -1.24 -10.42 -6.57
C ALA A 255 -2.14 -9.64 -7.55
N GLY A 256 -1.57 -9.10 -8.63
CA GLY A 256 -2.28 -8.29 -9.61
C GLY A 256 -2.44 -8.98 -10.96
N PHE A 257 -2.81 -8.19 -11.97
CA PHE A 257 -3.08 -8.72 -13.31
C PHE A 257 -2.48 -7.88 -14.41
N VAL A 258 -2.10 -8.58 -15.48
CA VAL A 258 -1.91 -8.00 -16.80
C VAL A 258 -3.08 -8.43 -17.67
N ARG A 259 -3.76 -7.49 -18.33
CA ARG A 259 -4.85 -7.77 -19.26
C ARG A 259 -4.46 -7.26 -20.64
N VAL A 260 -4.43 -8.17 -21.59
CA VAL A 260 -4.17 -7.83 -22.99
C VAL A 260 -5.49 -7.86 -23.74
N TYR A 261 -5.84 -6.71 -24.32
CA TYR A 261 -7.04 -6.54 -25.13
C TYR A 261 -6.65 -6.57 -26.62
N PRO A 262 -7.46 -7.23 -27.48
CA PRO A 262 -7.25 -7.14 -28.92
C PRO A 262 -7.37 -5.69 -29.38
N PHE A 263 -6.91 -5.39 -30.59
CA PHE A 263 -7.24 -4.11 -31.19
C PHE A 263 -8.76 -4.01 -31.32
N LEU A 264 -9.32 -2.98 -30.72
CA LEU A 264 -10.72 -2.60 -30.85
C LEU A 264 -10.73 -1.24 -31.53
N ASP A 265 -11.60 -1.05 -32.52
CA ASP A 265 -11.87 0.32 -32.97
C ASP A 265 -12.47 1.14 -31.81
N GLU A 266 -12.61 2.46 -31.99
CA GLU A 266 -13.04 3.31 -30.87
C GLU A 266 -14.42 2.89 -30.32
N GLU A 267 -15.35 2.52 -31.19
CA GLU A 267 -16.71 2.16 -30.77
C GLU A 267 -16.72 0.79 -30.10
N GLU A 268 -15.99 -0.17 -30.65
CA GLU A 268 -15.76 -1.49 -30.07
C GLU A 268 -15.03 -1.44 -28.72
N LEU A 269 -14.03 -0.56 -28.56
CA LEU A 269 -13.28 -0.40 -27.33
C LEU A 269 -14.21 0.05 -26.19
N PHE A 270 -15.07 1.03 -26.47
CA PHE A 270 -15.97 1.57 -25.46
C PHE A 270 -17.20 0.70 -25.22
N GLN A 271 -17.69 -0.05 -26.22
CA GLN A 271 -18.67 -1.13 -26.02
C GLN A 271 -18.10 -2.23 -25.12
N TYR A 272 -16.88 -2.69 -25.44
CA TYR A 272 -16.19 -3.70 -24.66
C TYR A 272 -15.93 -3.24 -23.22
N LEU A 273 -15.53 -1.97 -23.04
CA LEU A 273 -15.33 -1.36 -21.74
C LEU A 273 -16.64 -1.19 -20.95
N SER A 274 -17.73 -0.76 -21.58
CA SER A 274 -19.04 -0.58 -20.95
C SER A 274 -19.75 -1.91 -20.60
N GLY A 275 -19.20 -3.05 -21.05
CA GLY A 275 -19.83 -4.36 -20.90
C GLY A 275 -20.93 -4.62 -21.94
N GLU A 276 -21.09 -3.74 -22.92
CA GLU A 276 -21.90 -4.00 -24.12
C GLU A 276 -21.08 -4.91 -25.04
N SER A 277 -21.43 -6.21 -25.10
CA SER A 277 -20.68 -7.17 -25.91
C SER A 277 -20.60 -6.71 -27.37
N PRO A 278 -19.41 -6.70 -28.01
CA PRO A 278 -19.30 -6.64 -29.45
C PRO A 278 -20.13 -7.78 -30.03
N LYS A 279 -20.91 -7.53 -31.08
CA LYS A 279 -21.69 -8.57 -31.76
C LYS A 279 -20.72 -9.68 -32.17
N ALA A 280 -20.92 -10.89 -31.64
CA ALA A 280 -20.12 -12.05 -32.01
C ALA A 280 -20.08 -12.21 -33.54
N PRO A 281 -18.97 -12.70 -34.12
CA PRO A 281 -18.88 -12.97 -35.55
C PRO A 281 -20.06 -13.83 -36.01
N GLN A 282 -20.73 -13.44 -37.10
CA GLN A 282 -21.86 -14.19 -37.65
C GLN A 282 -21.42 -15.61 -38.01
N GLY A 283 -21.89 -16.63 -37.27
CA GLY A 283 -21.74 -18.04 -37.64
C GLY A 283 -21.60 -19.04 -36.50
N THR A 284 -21.32 -18.61 -35.27
CA THR A 284 -21.21 -19.50 -34.10
C THR A 284 -22.54 -19.51 -33.33
N GLN A 285 -23.32 -20.59 -33.43
CA GLN A 285 -24.46 -20.80 -32.53
C GLN A 285 -23.96 -21.19 -31.14
N PRO A 286 -24.26 -20.42 -30.07
CA PRO A 286 -23.84 -20.76 -28.72
C PRO A 286 -24.79 -21.79 -28.12
N THR A 287 -24.29 -22.95 -27.71
CA THR A 287 -25.05 -23.99 -26.99
C THR A 287 -25.22 -23.71 -25.49
N GLU A 288 -24.78 -22.56 -25.01
CA GLU A 288 -25.05 -22.03 -23.69
C GLU A 288 -25.16 -20.51 -23.85
N LYS A 289 -26.13 -19.85 -23.22
CA LYS A 289 -26.25 -18.39 -23.30
C LYS A 289 -24.92 -17.79 -22.86
N TYR A 290 -24.18 -17.22 -23.81
CA TYR A 290 -22.86 -16.64 -23.58
C TYR A 290 -22.92 -15.64 -22.41
N SER A 291 -24.04 -14.92 -22.24
CA SER A 291 -24.32 -14.03 -21.10
C SER A 291 -24.26 -14.71 -19.73
N ASP A 292 -24.68 -15.96 -19.61
CA ASP A 292 -24.85 -16.66 -18.33
C ASP A 292 -23.53 -17.33 -17.91
N ALA A 293 -22.73 -17.80 -18.86
CA ALA A 293 -21.36 -18.28 -18.62
C ALA A 293 -20.40 -17.12 -18.32
N VAL A 294 -20.53 -16.02 -19.06
CA VAL A 294 -19.84 -14.74 -18.84
C VAL A 294 -20.23 -14.21 -17.45
N ALA A 295 -21.52 -14.01 -17.15
CA ALA A 295 -21.97 -13.53 -15.85
C ALA A 295 -21.48 -14.40 -14.69
N ARG A 296 -21.44 -15.74 -14.83
CA ARG A 296 -20.89 -16.65 -13.80
C ARG A 296 -19.38 -16.48 -13.61
N ILE A 297 -18.62 -16.32 -14.70
CA ILE A 297 -17.17 -16.02 -14.67
C ILE A 297 -16.89 -14.63 -14.07
N TYR A 298 -17.77 -13.64 -14.27
CA TYR A 298 -17.66 -12.32 -13.66
C TYR A 298 -18.14 -12.30 -12.20
N HIS A 299 -19.15 -13.08 -11.81
CA HIS A 299 -19.69 -13.11 -10.45
C HIS A 299 -18.80 -13.83 -9.43
N GLU A 300 -18.05 -14.85 -9.84
CA GLU A 300 -17.42 -15.78 -8.90
C GLU A 300 -16.07 -15.32 -8.32
N ARG A 301 -15.35 -14.35 -8.92
CA ARG A 301 -13.99 -13.97 -8.45
C ARG A 301 -13.65 -12.49 -8.63
N GLY A 302 -13.87 -11.69 -7.58
CA GLY A 302 -13.14 -10.46 -7.24
C GLY A 302 -13.25 -9.23 -8.17
N ALA A 303 -13.84 -9.34 -9.37
CA ALA A 303 -13.91 -8.23 -10.33
C ALA A 303 -15.15 -7.32 -10.16
N ASN A 304 -15.92 -7.47 -9.08
CA ASN A 304 -17.31 -7.02 -9.00
C ASN A 304 -17.58 -5.66 -8.36
N PHE A 305 -16.59 -4.84 -8.01
CA PHE A 305 -16.90 -3.56 -7.36
C PHE A 305 -17.75 -2.64 -8.26
N TRP A 306 -17.50 -2.65 -9.57
CA TRP A 306 -18.06 -1.69 -10.52
C TRP A 306 -19.34 -2.16 -11.24
N LEU A 307 -19.74 -3.42 -11.06
CA LEU A 307 -20.94 -4.01 -11.69
C LEU A 307 -22.15 -4.12 -10.73
N LEU A 308 -22.01 -3.72 -9.47
CA LEU A 308 -23.08 -3.81 -8.47
C LEU A 308 -24.14 -2.71 -8.65
N PRO A 309 -25.40 -2.92 -8.22
CA PRO A 309 -26.41 -1.85 -8.13
C PRO A 309 -25.90 -0.69 -7.26
N ALA A 310 -26.24 0.56 -7.61
CA ALA A 310 -25.71 1.76 -6.94
C ALA A 310 -25.91 1.76 -5.41
N SER A 311 -27.00 1.16 -4.90
CA SER A 311 -27.27 1.01 -3.47
C SER A 311 -26.28 0.06 -2.76
N GLN A 312 -25.86 -1.03 -3.41
CA GLN A 312 -24.88 -1.98 -2.88
C GLN A 312 -23.44 -1.50 -3.09
N ARG A 313 -23.18 -0.76 -4.18
CA ARG A 313 -21.94 -0.01 -4.38
C ARG A 313 -21.72 0.99 -3.27
N THR A 314 -22.76 1.68 -2.78
CA THR A 314 -22.62 2.68 -1.73
C THR A 314 -22.19 2.07 -0.38
N ASP A 315 -22.61 0.83 -0.07
CA ASP A 315 -22.15 0.13 1.14
C ASP A 315 -20.73 -0.47 1.01
N LEU A 316 -20.35 -0.93 -0.19
CA LEU A 316 -18.96 -1.34 -0.48
C LEU A 316 -18.01 -0.14 -0.61
N MET A 317 -18.39 0.95 -1.28
CA MET A 317 -17.66 2.24 -1.35
C MET A 317 -17.47 2.84 0.04
N ARG A 318 -18.44 2.68 0.95
CA ARG A 318 -18.28 2.99 2.37
C ARG A 318 -17.19 2.15 3.05
N THR A 319 -16.84 0.99 2.49
CA THR A 319 -15.79 0.09 2.97
C THR A 319 -14.41 0.47 2.39
N TYR A 320 -14.35 0.95 1.13
CA TYR A 320 -13.12 1.43 0.47
C TYR A 320 -12.67 2.86 0.87
N SER A 321 -13.57 3.68 1.43
CA SER A 321 -13.32 5.10 1.75
C SER A 321 -12.53 5.27 3.04
N VAL A 322 -11.18 5.16 2.96
CA VAL A 322 -10.34 4.72 4.09
C VAL A 322 -10.79 3.29 4.44
N PRO A 323 -9.96 2.37 4.96
CA PRO A 323 -10.58 1.25 5.63
C PRO A 323 -11.45 1.85 6.73
N ARG A 324 -12.78 1.87 6.52
CA ARG A 324 -13.72 1.69 7.60
C ARG A 324 -13.36 0.31 8.09
N THR A 325 -12.33 0.26 8.92
CA THR A 325 -12.05 -0.85 9.78
C THR A 325 -13.34 -0.95 10.58
N THR A 326 -14.32 -1.73 10.11
CA THR A 326 -15.08 -2.50 11.08
C THR A 326 -14.00 -3.06 11.99
N PRO A 327 -14.06 -2.81 13.32
CA PRO A 327 -13.06 -3.34 14.24
C PRO A 327 -12.84 -4.75 13.79
N ASP A 328 -11.65 -5.01 13.26
CA ASP A 328 -11.31 -6.35 12.91
C ASP A 328 -11.56 -7.10 14.20
N ALA A 329 -12.47 -8.07 14.18
CA ALA A 329 -12.82 -8.77 15.41
C ALA A 329 -11.52 -9.29 16.08
N ARG A 330 -10.44 -9.49 15.29
CA ARG A 330 -9.07 -9.72 15.76
C ARG A 330 -8.48 -8.59 16.61
N ILE A 331 -8.53 -7.34 16.17
CA ILE A 331 -8.02 -6.17 16.92
C ILE A 331 -8.81 -6.05 18.23
N SER A 332 -10.15 -6.05 18.16
CA SER A 332 -10.95 -5.93 19.38
C SER A 332 -10.76 -7.12 20.32
N ASN A 333 -10.71 -8.36 19.82
CA ASN A 333 -10.48 -9.56 20.63
C ASN A 333 -9.07 -9.64 21.21
N TYR A 334 -8.04 -9.22 20.46
CA TYR A 334 -6.66 -9.16 20.97
C TYR A 334 -6.54 -8.15 22.12
N TYR A 335 -7.33 -7.06 22.10
CA TYR A 335 -7.27 -6.00 23.11
C TYR A 335 -8.37 -6.05 24.19
N ALA A 336 -9.38 -6.92 24.08
CA ALA A 336 -10.53 -6.99 25.01
C ALA A 336 -10.20 -7.41 26.44
N GLY A 337 -8.96 -7.83 26.75
CA GLY A 337 -8.61 -8.45 28.03
C GLY A 337 -7.85 -7.58 29.04
N ARG A 338 -7.58 -6.29 28.78
CA ARG A 338 -6.71 -5.48 29.66
C ARG A 338 -7.29 -4.09 29.92
N GLU A 339 -8.40 -4.03 30.66
CA GLU A 339 -8.97 -2.78 31.19
C GLU A 339 -8.02 -2.12 32.19
N VAL A 340 -8.02 -0.78 32.22
CA VAL A 340 -7.35 -0.02 33.27
C VAL A 340 -8.07 -0.34 34.59
N ASN A 341 -7.33 -0.79 35.60
CA ASN A 341 -7.85 -1.03 36.95
C ASN A 341 -8.25 0.31 37.61
N ALA A 342 -9.36 0.90 37.16
CA ALA A 342 -9.90 2.16 37.67
C ALA A 342 -10.05 2.18 39.21
N PRO A 343 -10.44 1.08 39.89
CA PRO A 343 -10.46 1.05 41.36
C PRO A 343 -9.10 1.29 41.99
N LEU A 344 -8.02 0.78 41.39
CA LEU A 344 -6.66 0.95 41.92
C LEU A 344 -6.18 2.40 41.76
N VAL A 345 -6.50 3.05 40.64
CA VAL A 345 -6.22 4.47 40.43
C VAL A 345 -6.96 5.32 41.46
N ILE A 346 -8.26 5.08 41.65
CA ILE A 346 -9.09 5.81 42.62
C ILE A 346 -8.56 5.61 44.04
N LEU A 347 -8.25 4.35 44.43
CA LEU A 347 -7.69 4.03 45.75
C LEU A 347 -6.36 4.74 45.99
N SER A 348 -5.49 4.80 44.97
CA SER A 348 -4.20 5.49 45.08
C SER A 348 -4.36 7.01 45.28
N MET A 349 -5.33 7.64 44.60
CA MET A 349 -5.63 9.07 44.77
C MET A 349 -6.19 9.37 46.17
N ILE A 350 -7.06 8.50 46.69
CA ILE A 350 -7.59 8.61 48.05
C ILE A 350 -6.45 8.47 49.08
N ALA A 351 -5.60 7.45 48.93
CA ALA A 351 -4.46 7.23 49.80
C ALA A 351 -3.51 8.45 49.81
N PHE A 352 -3.20 9.02 48.64
CA PHE A 352 -2.40 10.23 48.53
C PHE A 352 -3.02 11.42 49.26
N GLY A 353 -4.31 11.68 49.06
CA GLY A 353 -5.03 12.75 49.75
C GLY A 353 -4.99 12.61 51.27
N LEU A 354 -5.13 11.37 51.78
CA LEU A 354 -5.03 11.07 53.21
C LEU A 354 -3.62 11.26 53.76
N ILE A 355 -2.59 10.89 52.99
CA ILE A 355 -1.19 11.02 53.39
C ILE A 355 -0.76 12.49 53.42
N VAL A 356 -1.06 13.26 52.36
CA VAL A 356 -0.66 14.66 52.23
C VAL A 356 -1.43 15.58 53.19
N GLY A 357 -2.71 15.32 53.42
CA GLY A 357 -3.55 16.15 54.28
C GLY A 357 -3.49 15.69 55.75
N PRO A 358 -4.43 14.83 56.20
CA PRO A 358 -4.54 14.42 57.59
C PRO A 358 -3.23 13.86 58.17
N LEU A 359 -2.58 12.91 57.51
CA LEU A 359 -1.45 12.21 58.11
C LEU A 359 -0.23 13.12 58.26
N ASN A 360 0.12 13.88 57.22
CA ASN A 360 1.22 14.84 57.25
C ASN A 360 0.98 15.92 58.33
N PHE A 361 -0.23 16.47 58.43
CA PHE A 361 -0.55 17.49 59.42
C PHE A 361 -0.49 16.97 60.86
N TRP A 362 -1.07 15.79 61.11
CA TRP A 362 -1.22 15.25 62.47
C TRP A 362 0.03 14.52 62.98
N VAL A 363 0.85 13.97 62.08
CA VAL A 363 2.05 13.17 62.42
C VAL A 363 3.34 13.96 62.18
N LEU A 364 3.57 14.45 60.96
CA LEU A 364 4.86 15.03 60.55
C LEU A 364 5.01 16.52 60.89
N ALA A 365 3.90 17.27 60.89
CA ALA A 365 3.85 18.72 61.12
C ALA A 365 3.11 19.11 62.41
N ARG A 366 3.04 18.21 63.39
CA ARG A 366 2.28 18.41 64.63
C ARG A 366 2.80 19.60 65.45
N GLY A 367 1.89 20.38 66.03
CA GLY A 367 2.19 21.42 67.02
C GLY A 367 2.95 22.64 66.45
N ARG A 368 4.05 23.05 67.09
CA ARG A 368 4.87 24.21 66.67
C ARG A 368 5.74 23.96 65.42
N LYS A 369 5.72 22.75 64.86
CA LYS A 369 6.55 22.34 63.72
C LYS A 369 5.86 22.49 62.36
N ARG A 370 4.81 23.32 62.27
CA ARG A 370 4.01 23.52 61.03
C ARG A 370 4.83 23.98 59.84
N TYR A 371 5.95 24.67 60.06
CA TYR A 371 6.89 25.04 58.99
C TYR A 371 7.43 23.83 58.22
N ARG A 372 7.41 22.61 58.81
CA ARG A 372 7.82 21.38 58.11
C ARG A 372 6.94 21.06 56.90
N LEU A 373 5.70 21.52 56.86
CA LEU A 373 4.81 21.37 55.70
C LEU A 373 5.41 21.93 54.41
N LEU A 374 6.27 22.95 54.52
CA LEU A 374 6.99 23.54 53.38
C LEU A 374 7.92 22.53 52.68
N PHE A 375 8.41 21.52 53.40
CA PHE A 375 9.32 20.51 52.86
C PHE A 375 8.70 19.11 52.80
N THR A 376 7.84 18.73 53.75
CA THR A 376 7.20 17.40 53.75
C THR A 376 6.19 17.25 52.63
N THR A 377 5.44 18.30 52.30
CA THR A 377 4.45 18.24 51.20
C THR A 377 5.11 18.02 49.85
N PRO A 378 6.14 18.81 49.44
CA PRO A 378 6.87 18.52 48.21
C PRO A 378 7.53 17.14 48.19
N LEU A 379 8.10 16.68 49.33
CA LEU A 379 8.80 15.40 49.40
C LEU A 379 7.85 14.20 49.31
N ILE A 380 6.68 14.27 49.95
CA ILE A 380 5.62 13.25 49.82
C ILE A 380 5.09 13.24 48.39
N SER A 381 4.85 14.40 47.77
CA SER A 381 4.42 14.51 46.38
C SER A 381 5.45 13.91 45.42
N LEU A 382 6.74 14.21 45.59
CA LEU A 382 7.83 13.62 44.80
C LEU A 382 7.89 12.10 44.96
N GLY A 383 7.80 11.59 46.19
CA GLY A 383 7.78 10.16 46.48
C GLY A 383 6.57 9.46 45.85
N PHE A 384 5.39 10.06 45.96
CA PHE A 384 4.18 9.52 45.33
C PHE A 384 4.25 9.54 43.81
N CYS A 385 4.76 10.63 43.22
CA CYS A 385 5.03 10.70 41.78
C CYS A 385 6.02 9.62 41.33
N ALA A 386 7.08 9.36 42.11
CA ALA A 386 8.03 8.29 41.82
C ALA A 386 7.39 6.90 41.92
N ILE A 387 6.54 6.66 42.92
CA ILE A 387 5.80 5.40 43.07
C ILE A 387 4.83 5.19 41.91
N ILE A 388 4.05 6.21 41.53
CA ILE A 388 3.17 6.12 40.36
C ILE A 388 3.98 5.89 39.10
N ALA A 389 5.05 6.66 38.87
CA ALA A 389 5.89 6.48 37.69
C ALA A 389 6.47 5.06 37.62
N GLY A 390 6.98 4.54 38.74
CA GLY A 390 7.47 3.16 38.86
C GLY A 390 6.38 2.13 38.63
N PHE A 391 5.19 2.33 39.21
CA PHE A 391 4.04 1.46 38.98
C PHE A 391 3.65 1.43 37.51
N ILE A 392 3.59 2.59 36.85
CA ILE A 392 3.24 2.63 35.44
C ILE A 392 4.32 1.99 34.57
N LEU A 393 5.61 2.16 34.89
CA LEU A 393 6.69 1.47 34.17
C LEU A 393 6.59 -0.05 34.32
N ILE A 394 6.18 -0.54 35.49
CA ILE A 394 5.98 -1.97 35.75
C ILE A 394 4.70 -2.49 35.09
N SER A 395 3.61 -1.72 35.09
CA SER A 395 2.32 -2.14 34.53
C SER A 395 2.27 -2.07 33.01
N ASP A 396 2.81 -0.99 32.43
CA ASP A 396 2.75 -0.72 31.00
C ASP A 396 3.98 -1.24 30.27
N GLY A 397 5.08 -1.48 30.99
CA GLY A 397 6.36 -1.87 30.42
C GLY A 397 7.08 -0.74 29.69
N ILE A 398 8.36 -0.98 29.41
CA ILE A 398 9.14 -0.24 28.41
C ILE A 398 9.06 -1.05 27.12
N GLY A 399 8.75 -0.39 25.99
CA GLY A 399 8.60 -1.09 24.72
C GLY A 399 7.15 -1.39 24.36
N GLY A 400 6.83 -2.64 24.07
CA GLY A 400 5.47 -3.11 23.77
C GLY A 400 5.43 -4.56 23.32
N GLU A 401 4.23 -5.10 23.13
CA GLU A 401 4.00 -6.40 22.52
C GLU A 401 3.33 -6.18 21.15
N GLY A 402 3.84 -6.86 20.13
CA GLY A 402 3.36 -6.74 18.75
C GLY A 402 3.13 -8.10 18.11
N GLN A 403 2.19 -8.14 17.18
CA GLN A 403 1.94 -9.25 16.28
C GLN A 403 2.19 -8.83 14.84
N LEU A 404 2.71 -9.76 14.06
CA LEU A 404 2.88 -9.58 12.62
C LEU A 404 2.25 -10.72 11.83
N THR A 405 1.65 -10.36 10.70
CA THR A 405 1.12 -11.31 9.71
C THR A 405 1.82 -11.07 8.38
N ARG A 406 2.36 -12.11 7.74
CA ARG A 406 3.11 -11.97 6.50
C ARG A 406 2.54 -12.79 5.35
N LEU A 407 2.57 -12.19 4.17
CA LEU A 407 2.31 -12.86 2.90
C LEU A 407 3.51 -12.65 1.98
N PHE A 408 4.09 -13.76 1.55
CA PHE A 408 5.12 -13.82 0.52
C PHE A 408 4.47 -14.20 -0.81
N ILE A 409 4.72 -13.44 -1.87
CA ILE A 409 4.28 -13.75 -3.23
C ILE A 409 5.49 -13.77 -4.12
N ILE A 410 5.74 -14.90 -4.76
CA ILE A 410 6.75 -15.04 -5.81
C ILE A 410 5.99 -14.97 -7.14
N PRO A 411 6.20 -13.94 -7.98
CA PRO A 411 5.50 -13.85 -9.27
C PRO A 411 6.02 -14.88 -10.29
N ASP A 412 5.19 -15.18 -11.30
CA ASP A 412 5.53 -16.09 -12.41
C ASP A 412 6.77 -15.68 -13.20
N SER A 413 7.12 -14.39 -13.24
CA SER A 413 8.37 -13.93 -13.87
C SER A 413 9.63 -14.42 -13.14
N GLY A 414 9.48 -14.90 -11.90
CA GLY A 414 10.57 -15.36 -11.05
C GLY A 414 11.53 -14.25 -10.64
N GLY A 415 12.55 -14.65 -9.86
CA GLY A 415 13.69 -13.78 -9.48
C GLY A 415 13.37 -12.66 -8.50
N GLN A 416 12.11 -12.48 -8.11
CA GLN A 416 11.65 -11.49 -7.14
C GLN A 416 10.59 -12.08 -6.22
N GLU A 417 10.51 -11.55 -5.01
CA GLU A 417 9.41 -11.78 -4.09
C GLU A 417 8.83 -10.45 -3.62
N VAL A 418 7.52 -10.46 -3.45
CA VAL A 418 6.76 -9.40 -2.80
C VAL A 418 6.44 -9.88 -1.40
N LEU A 419 6.77 -9.05 -0.40
CA LEU A 419 6.42 -9.29 0.98
C LEU A 419 5.42 -8.23 1.43
N PHE A 420 4.25 -8.68 1.85
CA PHE A 420 3.27 -7.90 2.60
C PHE A 420 3.35 -8.28 4.07
N GLU A 421 3.48 -7.28 4.93
CA GLU A 421 3.49 -7.45 6.38
C GLU A 421 2.49 -6.50 7.03
N GLU A 422 1.52 -7.06 7.74
CA GLU A 422 0.64 -6.30 8.62
C GLU A 422 1.18 -6.38 10.05
N GLN A 423 1.32 -5.23 10.70
CA GLN A 423 1.80 -5.14 12.08
C GLN A 423 0.72 -4.54 12.97
N PHE A 424 0.53 -5.16 14.13
CA PHE A 424 -0.36 -4.69 15.18
C PHE A 424 0.43 -4.65 16.48
N ALA A 425 0.46 -3.51 17.17
CA ALA A 425 1.16 -3.42 18.44
C ALA A 425 0.37 -2.63 19.47
N ARG A 426 0.55 -3.04 20.73
CA ARG A 426 0.28 -2.20 21.89
C ARG A 426 1.60 -1.81 22.50
N THR A 427 1.84 -0.52 22.50
CA THR A 427 3.06 0.07 23.04
C THR A 427 2.87 0.39 24.52
N GLY A 428 3.89 0.16 25.32
CA GLY A 428 4.11 0.76 26.63
C GLY A 428 4.79 2.12 26.48
N LEU A 429 5.74 2.41 27.36
CA LEU A 429 6.60 3.58 27.18
C LEU A 429 7.67 3.30 26.13
N LEU A 430 7.66 4.05 25.03
CA LEU A 430 8.69 3.97 23.99
C LEU A 430 9.79 5.04 24.25
N PRO A 431 11.07 4.64 24.46
CA PRO A 431 12.18 5.58 24.64
C PRO A 431 12.51 6.36 23.37
N SER A 432 12.46 5.69 22.22
CA SER A 432 12.50 6.29 20.87
C SER A 432 11.19 5.96 20.17
N ARG A 433 10.79 6.78 19.21
CA ARG A 433 9.64 6.56 18.32
C ARG A 433 10.07 6.48 16.85
N GLU A 434 11.37 6.54 16.63
CA GLU A 434 11.99 6.51 15.32
C GLU A 434 12.32 5.08 14.94
N PHE A 435 12.14 4.75 13.67
CA PHE A 435 12.55 3.47 13.11
C PHE A 435 12.89 3.63 11.64
N GLU A 436 13.67 2.69 11.11
CA GLU A 436 14.07 2.64 9.72
C GLU A 436 13.59 1.30 9.14
N PRO A 437 12.52 1.28 8.32
CA PRO A 437 11.94 0.02 7.84
C PRO A 437 12.87 -0.78 6.92
N GLY A 438 13.93 -0.15 6.42
CA GLY A 438 14.82 -0.67 5.41
C GLY A 438 14.53 -0.07 4.03
N ASP A 439 15.50 -0.20 3.13
CA ASP A 439 15.39 0.32 1.77
C ASP A 439 14.28 -0.38 0.99
N GLY A 440 13.58 0.37 0.13
CA GLY A 440 12.55 -0.19 -0.74
C GLY A 440 11.29 -0.67 -0.03
N VAL A 441 11.08 -0.27 1.24
CA VAL A 441 9.83 -0.54 1.96
C VAL A 441 8.86 0.63 1.77
N TRP A 442 7.60 0.30 1.52
CA TRP A 442 6.49 1.23 1.59
C TRP A 442 5.69 0.96 2.87
N VAL A 443 5.48 2.00 3.66
CA VAL A 443 4.78 1.91 4.95
C VAL A 443 3.49 2.71 4.88
N VAL A 444 2.38 2.09 5.27
CA VAL A 444 1.04 2.71 5.29
C VAL A 444 0.47 2.61 6.71
N PRO A 445 0.08 3.73 7.34
CA PRO A 445 -0.53 3.66 8.66
C PRO A 445 -1.99 3.16 8.53
N LEU A 446 -2.31 2.08 9.22
CA LEU A 446 -3.70 1.60 9.32
C LEU A 446 -4.45 2.30 10.45
N GLY A 447 -3.74 2.68 11.51
CA GLY A 447 -4.21 3.70 12.43
C GLY A 447 -3.67 3.58 13.85
N SER A 448 -4.00 4.58 14.68
CA SER A 448 -3.44 4.74 16.02
C SER A 448 -4.49 5.04 17.09
N ARG A 449 -5.78 5.06 16.70
CA ARG A 449 -6.90 5.44 17.55
C ARG A 449 -8.13 4.62 17.19
N ILE A 450 -8.75 3.99 18.19
CA ILE A 450 -10.04 3.32 18.03
C ILE A 450 -11.14 4.37 18.23
N THR A 451 -12.03 4.50 17.25
CA THR A 451 -13.20 5.40 17.29
C THR A 451 -14.32 4.79 18.14
N ARG A 452 -15.36 5.57 18.46
CA ARG A 452 -16.54 5.06 19.20
C ARG A 452 -17.22 3.86 18.51
N ASN A 453 -17.06 3.74 17.19
CA ASN A 453 -17.64 2.66 16.39
C ASN A 453 -16.67 1.46 16.28
N GLY A 454 -15.58 1.45 17.05
CA GLY A 454 -14.57 0.39 17.05
C GLY A 454 -13.56 0.47 15.90
N SER A 455 -13.70 1.42 14.98
CA SER A 455 -12.78 1.55 13.85
C SER A 455 -11.45 2.17 14.22
N LEU A 456 -10.35 1.56 13.81
CA LEU A 456 -9.00 2.11 13.91
C LEU A 456 -8.79 3.17 12.83
N HIS A 457 -8.36 4.37 13.23
CA HIS A 457 -8.12 5.50 12.34
C HIS A 457 -6.71 6.07 12.52
N PRO A 458 -6.01 6.44 11.44
CA PRO A 458 -4.79 7.24 11.50
C PRO A 458 -5.06 8.61 12.13
N SER A 459 -4.16 9.08 13.00
CA SER A 459 -4.26 10.41 13.59
C SER A 459 -2.88 10.98 13.96
N GLY A 460 -2.70 12.29 13.81
CA GLY A 460 -1.46 12.98 14.17
C GLY A 460 -0.53 13.25 12.98
N THR A 461 0.75 13.44 13.28
CA THR A 461 1.80 13.77 12.31
C THR A 461 2.63 12.53 11.98
N TYR A 462 2.72 12.16 10.72
CA TYR A 462 3.57 11.09 10.20
C TYR A 462 4.75 11.70 9.45
N GLY A 463 5.94 11.56 10.02
CA GLY A 463 7.16 12.13 9.48
C GLY A 463 8.04 11.08 8.83
N ILE A 464 8.70 11.46 7.75
CA ILE A 464 9.74 10.70 7.06
C ILE A 464 10.89 11.68 6.77
N GLU A 465 12.08 11.37 7.24
CA GLU A 465 13.30 12.12 6.96
C GLU A 465 14.38 11.15 6.46
N GLY A 466 14.70 11.22 5.17
CA GLY A 466 15.54 10.19 4.54
C GLY A 466 14.90 8.81 4.66
N GLN A 467 15.54 7.90 5.41
CA GLN A 467 15.03 6.56 5.70
C GLN A 467 14.38 6.45 7.09
N THR A 468 14.40 7.51 7.90
CA THR A 468 13.92 7.50 9.28
C THR A 468 12.46 7.94 9.35
N TYR A 469 11.62 7.09 9.94
CA TYR A 469 10.20 7.32 10.14
C TYR A 469 9.96 7.78 11.58
N TRP A 470 9.20 8.85 11.78
CA TRP A 470 8.99 9.45 13.11
C TRP A 470 7.57 10.00 13.32
N GLY A 471 7.25 10.31 14.57
CA GLY A 471 5.98 10.95 14.94
C GLY A 471 4.92 9.93 15.31
N SER A 472 3.82 9.88 14.56
CA SER A 472 2.62 9.12 14.92
C SER A 472 2.61 7.69 14.38
N TRP A 473 3.66 7.29 13.65
CA TRP A 473 3.90 5.90 13.29
C TRP A 473 3.96 5.01 14.53
N PHE A 474 4.76 5.43 15.53
CA PHE A 474 4.84 4.78 16.84
C PHE A 474 4.63 5.76 18.00
N GLY A 475 3.73 5.42 18.92
CA GLY A 475 3.26 6.30 19.98
C GLY A 475 3.24 5.56 21.30
N SER A 476 3.88 6.08 22.36
CA SER A 476 3.80 5.50 23.71
C SER A 476 2.36 5.34 24.19
N ARG A 477 2.06 4.18 24.79
CA ARG A 477 0.77 3.81 25.37
C ARG A 477 -0.38 3.88 24.36
N ARG A 478 -0.16 3.38 23.15
CA ARG A 478 -1.15 3.35 22.08
C ARG A 478 -1.28 1.96 21.48
N ILE A 479 -2.47 1.72 20.93
CA ILE A 479 -2.70 0.66 19.96
C ILE A 479 -2.37 1.25 18.60
N GLN A 480 -1.59 0.52 17.82
CA GLN A 480 -1.17 0.96 16.49
C GLN A 480 -1.19 -0.20 15.53
N ALA A 481 -1.52 0.12 14.29
CA ALA A 481 -1.40 -0.81 13.18
C ALA A 481 -0.84 -0.10 11.96
N LEU A 482 -0.04 -0.83 11.21
CA LEU A 482 0.55 -0.39 9.96
C LEU A 482 0.71 -1.58 9.01
N ASN A 483 0.81 -1.27 7.73
CA ASN A 483 1.21 -2.21 6.70
C ASN A 483 2.58 -1.83 6.16
N MET A 484 3.41 -2.83 5.88
CA MET A 484 4.67 -2.70 5.17
C MET A 484 4.63 -3.58 3.93
N THR A 485 5.01 -3.02 2.79
CA THR A 485 5.17 -3.76 1.54
C THR A 485 6.56 -3.54 0.99
N THR A 486 7.22 -4.61 0.54
CA THR A 486 8.50 -4.53 -0.14
C THR A 486 8.59 -5.53 -1.29
N VAL A 487 9.40 -5.19 -2.28
CA VAL A 487 9.75 -6.08 -3.39
C VAL A 487 11.26 -6.24 -3.42
N ARG A 488 11.73 -7.48 -3.42
CA ARG A 488 13.17 -7.77 -3.38
C ARG A 488 13.54 -8.96 -4.27
N PRO A 489 14.82 -9.07 -4.68
CA PRO A 489 15.29 -10.24 -5.39
C PRO A 489 15.13 -11.52 -4.55
N THR A 490 14.76 -12.62 -5.17
CA THR A 490 14.67 -13.93 -4.51
C THR A 490 15.16 -15.06 -5.41
N ARG A 491 15.68 -16.11 -4.80
CA ARG A 491 15.92 -17.43 -5.43
C ARG A 491 15.01 -18.51 -4.83
N SER A 492 14.14 -18.12 -3.91
CA SER A 492 13.16 -18.99 -3.32
C SER A 492 12.18 -19.47 -4.38
N GLY A 493 11.71 -20.70 -4.23
CA GLY A 493 10.79 -21.33 -5.17
C GLY A 493 10.46 -22.74 -4.73
N PHE A 494 9.55 -23.35 -5.47
CA PHE A 494 9.11 -24.72 -5.25
C PHE A 494 9.23 -25.47 -6.56
N GLU A 495 9.86 -26.65 -6.50
CA GLU A 495 10.03 -27.52 -7.65
C GLU A 495 9.18 -28.78 -7.44
N ILE A 496 8.34 -29.08 -8.43
CA ILE A 496 7.54 -30.30 -8.48
C ILE A 496 8.28 -31.31 -9.35
N GLN A 497 8.66 -32.42 -8.73
CA GLN A 497 9.35 -33.53 -9.35
C GLN A 497 8.41 -34.71 -9.46
N ARG A 498 8.28 -35.26 -10.68
CA ARG A 498 7.64 -36.55 -10.89
C ARG A 498 8.70 -37.63 -10.92
N ARG A 499 8.60 -38.61 -10.02
CA ARG A 499 9.53 -39.74 -9.95
C ARG A 499 9.04 -40.92 -10.79
N ASP A 500 9.91 -41.93 -10.94
CA ASP A 500 9.67 -43.11 -11.78
C ASP A 500 8.46 -43.95 -11.32
N ASP A 501 8.09 -43.83 -10.04
CA ASP A 501 6.87 -44.42 -9.44
C ASP A 501 5.58 -43.70 -9.86
N GLY A 502 5.69 -42.60 -10.60
CA GLY A 502 4.57 -41.75 -11.00
C GLY A 502 4.09 -40.79 -9.89
N GLU A 503 4.67 -40.85 -8.70
CA GLU A 503 4.35 -40.00 -7.57
C GLU A 503 4.98 -38.61 -7.72
N LEU A 504 4.32 -37.61 -7.11
CA LEU A 504 4.76 -36.22 -7.10
C LEU A 504 5.49 -35.92 -5.79
N TYR A 505 6.60 -35.20 -5.91
CA TYR A 505 7.38 -34.68 -4.79
C TYR A 505 7.57 -33.18 -4.96
N VAL A 506 7.58 -32.46 -3.86
CA VAL A 506 7.94 -31.03 -3.80
C VAL A 506 9.33 -30.87 -3.17
N VAL A 507 10.17 -30.04 -3.77
CA VAL A 507 11.42 -29.55 -3.20
C VAL A 507 11.29 -28.03 -3.04
N SER A 508 11.48 -27.53 -1.81
CA SER A 508 11.41 -26.11 -1.50
C SER A 508 12.81 -25.51 -1.40
N SER A 509 13.07 -24.38 -2.06
CA SER A 509 14.23 -23.52 -1.75
C SER A 509 13.85 -22.33 -0.85
N PHE A 510 12.58 -22.22 -0.45
CA PHE A 510 12.10 -21.16 0.44
C PHE A 510 12.70 -21.32 1.85
N PRO A 511 13.23 -20.25 2.48
CA PRO A 511 14.03 -20.32 3.70
C PRO A 511 13.18 -20.39 4.99
N ALA A 512 12.24 -21.35 5.01
CA ALA A 512 11.35 -21.60 6.14
C ALA A 512 10.83 -23.04 6.14
N LEU A 513 10.24 -23.45 7.27
CA LEU A 513 9.40 -24.64 7.32
C LEU A 513 8.02 -24.30 6.74
N CYS A 514 7.49 -25.19 5.92
CA CYS A 514 6.12 -25.14 5.43
C CYS A 514 5.30 -26.29 6.04
N PRO A 515 4.65 -26.09 7.21
CA PRO A 515 3.89 -27.16 7.89
C PRO A 515 2.78 -27.74 7.03
N GLU A 516 2.09 -26.90 6.25
CA GLU A 516 1.07 -27.31 5.30
C GLU A 516 1.32 -26.64 3.96
N LEU A 517 1.46 -27.45 2.92
CA LEU A 517 1.70 -27.01 1.56
C LEU A 517 0.67 -27.65 0.62
N TYR A 518 0.07 -26.84 -0.24
CA TYR A 518 -0.84 -27.27 -1.30
C TYR A 518 -0.27 -26.89 -2.65
N TYR A 519 -0.39 -27.80 -3.62
CA TYR A 519 -0.04 -27.58 -5.01
C TYR A 519 -1.27 -27.76 -5.89
N VAL A 520 -1.63 -26.72 -6.65
CA VAL A 520 -2.73 -26.76 -7.62
C VAL A 520 -2.15 -27.18 -8.96
N HIS A 521 -2.43 -28.40 -9.41
CA HIS A 521 -1.80 -28.97 -10.61
C HIS A 521 -2.37 -28.35 -11.89
N LYS A 522 -1.48 -28.01 -12.84
CA LYS A 522 -1.85 -27.50 -14.16
C LYS A 522 -2.23 -28.66 -15.09
N ASN A 523 -3.53 -28.98 -15.19
CA ASN A 523 -4.02 -30.00 -16.13
C ASN A 523 -4.82 -29.36 -17.25
N GLY A 524 -4.40 -29.61 -18.50
CA GLY A 524 -4.87 -28.86 -19.67
C GLY A 524 -6.38 -28.77 -19.83
N HIS A 525 -7.19 -29.76 -19.43
CA HIS A 525 -8.64 -29.80 -19.73
C HIS A 525 -9.50 -30.48 -18.64
N ALA A 526 -8.97 -30.73 -17.43
CA ALA A 526 -9.74 -31.35 -16.32
C ALA A 526 -9.51 -30.55 -15.03
N THR A 527 -10.60 -30.26 -14.32
CA THR A 527 -10.66 -29.53 -13.03
C THR A 527 -9.39 -29.69 -12.19
N ASP A 528 -8.73 -28.57 -11.87
CA ASP A 528 -7.41 -28.51 -11.22
C ASP A 528 -7.30 -29.48 -10.03
N ALA A 529 -6.56 -30.58 -10.20
CA ALA A 529 -6.29 -31.52 -9.12
C ALA A 529 -5.39 -30.85 -8.08
N VAL A 530 -5.72 -31.00 -6.80
CA VAL A 530 -4.94 -30.41 -5.71
C VAL A 530 -4.18 -31.50 -4.99
N TYR A 531 -2.92 -31.23 -4.67
CA TYR A 531 -2.06 -32.09 -3.89
C TYR A 531 -1.63 -31.38 -2.61
N ARG A 532 -1.37 -32.13 -1.54
CA ARG A 532 -0.92 -31.63 -0.25
C ARG A 532 0.37 -32.32 0.19
N ALA A 533 1.25 -31.57 0.85
CA ALA A 533 2.39 -32.07 1.60
C ALA A 533 2.38 -31.44 3.01
N GLN A 534 3.01 -32.14 3.96
CA GLN A 534 3.18 -31.67 5.34
C GLN A 534 4.66 -31.56 5.68
N ASP A 535 5.00 -30.61 6.57
CA ASP A 535 6.35 -30.40 7.10
C ASP A 535 7.44 -30.30 6.02
N VAL A 536 7.15 -29.52 4.97
CA VAL A 536 8.07 -29.31 3.85
C VAL A 536 9.19 -28.38 4.31
N ALA A 537 10.38 -28.95 4.50
CA ALA A 537 11.59 -28.22 4.85
C ALA A 537 12.44 -27.87 3.61
N THR A 538 13.26 -26.83 3.72
CA THR A 538 14.15 -26.39 2.65
C THR A 538 15.09 -27.52 2.19
N GLY A 539 15.16 -27.76 0.87
CA GLY A 539 16.05 -28.71 0.21
C GLY A 539 15.65 -30.18 0.31
N ARG A 540 14.64 -30.54 1.13
CA ARG A 540 14.21 -31.94 1.31
C ARG A 540 13.02 -32.28 0.40
N PRO A 541 13.14 -33.27 -0.50
CA PRO A 541 12.00 -33.76 -1.27
C PRO A 541 10.93 -34.34 -0.35
N THR A 542 9.71 -33.85 -0.48
CA THR A 542 8.55 -34.28 0.33
C THR A 542 7.43 -34.76 -0.59
N ARG A 543 6.81 -35.89 -0.26
CA ARG A 543 5.77 -36.50 -1.09
C ARG A 543 4.51 -35.64 -1.09
N LEU A 544 3.88 -35.53 -2.26
CA LEU A 544 2.60 -34.86 -2.48
C LEU A 544 1.48 -35.91 -2.59
N GLU A 545 0.44 -35.74 -1.79
CA GLU A 545 -0.72 -36.63 -1.74
C GLU A 545 -1.96 -35.91 -2.31
N PRO A 546 -2.81 -36.59 -3.11
CA PRO A 546 -4.00 -35.98 -3.67
C PRO A 546 -4.99 -35.62 -2.54
N VAL A 547 -5.59 -34.43 -2.64
CA VAL A 547 -6.59 -33.91 -1.70
C VAL A 547 -7.78 -33.33 -2.46
N SER A 548 -8.94 -33.22 -1.80
CA SER A 548 -10.10 -32.59 -2.42
C SER A 548 -9.87 -31.08 -2.59
N ARG A 549 -10.41 -30.52 -3.68
CA ARG A 549 -10.38 -29.06 -3.92
C ARG A 549 -11.12 -28.29 -2.80
N SER A 550 -12.20 -28.86 -2.27
CA SER A 550 -12.98 -28.26 -1.17
C SER A 550 -12.16 -28.12 0.11
N ASP A 551 -11.32 -29.10 0.43
CA ASP A 551 -10.45 -29.03 1.61
C ASP A 551 -9.43 -27.89 1.46
N PHE A 552 -8.82 -27.78 0.27
CA PHE A 552 -7.91 -26.69 -0.06
C PHE A 552 -8.58 -25.32 -0.01
N GLU A 553 -9.77 -25.16 -0.60
CA GLU A 553 -10.50 -23.89 -0.59
C GLU A 553 -10.93 -23.49 0.83
N THR A 554 -11.32 -24.46 1.65
CA THR A 554 -11.64 -24.24 3.08
C THR A 554 -10.40 -23.78 3.86
N TRP A 555 -9.26 -24.44 3.63
CA TRP A 555 -7.99 -24.08 4.26
C TRP A 555 -7.49 -22.72 3.80
N LEU A 556 -7.55 -22.44 2.49
CA LEU A 556 -7.13 -21.17 1.90
C LEU A 556 -8.02 -20.03 2.43
N GLY A 557 -9.34 -20.20 2.40
CA GLY A 557 -10.28 -19.21 2.94
C GLY A 557 -10.05 -18.95 4.43
N GLY A 558 -9.83 -19.99 5.23
CA GLY A 558 -9.50 -19.87 6.65
C GLY A 558 -8.13 -19.23 6.94
N THR A 559 -7.20 -19.29 5.98
CA THR A 559 -5.89 -18.64 6.04
C THR A 559 -5.99 -17.17 5.63
N LEU A 560 -6.66 -16.89 4.52
CA LEU A 560 -6.85 -15.54 3.97
C LEU A 560 -7.75 -14.66 4.85
N ALA A 561 -8.76 -15.24 5.53
CA ALA A 561 -9.58 -14.54 6.53
C ALA A 561 -8.77 -13.98 7.72
N ARG A 562 -7.48 -14.32 7.83
CA ARG A 562 -6.55 -13.83 8.85
C ARG A 562 -5.64 -12.69 8.38
N PHE A 563 -5.90 -12.11 7.21
CA PHE A 563 -5.36 -10.80 6.78
C PHE A 563 -6.46 -9.75 6.87
N SER A 564 -6.12 -8.48 7.12
CA SER A 564 -7.14 -7.43 7.18
C SER A 564 -7.94 -7.37 5.87
N THR A 565 -9.21 -6.97 5.95
CA THR A 565 -10.07 -6.80 4.78
C THR A 565 -9.42 -5.89 3.75
N ALA A 566 -8.75 -4.82 4.19
CA ALA A 566 -8.04 -3.89 3.30
C ALA A 566 -6.92 -4.56 2.50
N THR A 567 -6.16 -5.45 3.13
CA THR A 567 -5.11 -6.21 2.46
C THR A 567 -5.70 -7.26 1.53
N MET A 568 -6.77 -7.95 1.94
CA MET A 568 -7.43 -8.94 1.09
C MET A 568 -8.15 -8.34 -0.11
N GLU A 569 -8.73 -7.13 0.02
CA GLU A 569 -9.36 -6.42 -1.10
C GLU A 569 -8.33 -5.98 -2.14
N ARG A 570 -7.11 -5.61 -1.71
CA ARG A 570 -6.00 -5.28 -2.61
C ARG A 570 -5.44 -6.51 -3.33
N LEU A 571 -5.42 -7.65 -2.64
CA LEU A 571 -4.79 -8.87 -3.13
C LEU A 571 -5.84 -9.79 -3.76
N SER A 572 -5.93 -9.76 -5.08
CA SER A 572 -6.82 -10.67 -5.81
C SER A 572 -6.20 -12.08 -5.91
N LEU A 573 -6.20 -12.81 -4.81
CA LEU A 573 -5.56 -14.13 -4.70
C LEU A 573 -6.52 -15.24 -5.06
N ASP A 574 -6.61 -15.55 -6.34
CA ASP A 574 -7.34 -16.72 -6.82
C ASP A 574 -6.45 -17.97 -6.79
N ALA A 575 -7.07 -19.13 -6.53
CA ALA A 575 -6.44 -20.43 -6.73
C ALA A 575 -6.03 -20.58 -8.20
N THR A 576 -4.72 -20.52 -8.44
CA THR A 576 -4.12 -20.47 -9.77
C THR A 576 -3.42 -21.79 -10.05
N ALA A 577 -3.72 -22.38 -11.21
CA ALA A 577 -3.08 -23.62 -11.63
C ALA A 577 -1.57 -23.45 -11.80
N GLY A 578 -0.80 -24.45 -11.40
CA GLY A 578 0.66 -24.42 -11.38
C GLY A 578 1.26 -23.70 -10.17
N HIS A 579 0.47 -23.25 -9.20
CA HIS A 579 0.96 -22.57 -8.01
C HIS A 579 0.97 -23.45 -6.75
N VAL A 580 1.88 -23.10 -5.85
CA VAL A 580 2.00 -23.60 -4.49
C VAL A 580 1.48 -22.56 -3.50
N TYR A 581 0.78 -23.04 -2.49
CA TYR A 581 0.22 -22.29 -1.38
C TYR A 581 0.67 -22.95 -0.08
N ALA A 582 1.41 -22.26 0.78
CA ALA A 582 1.93 -22.87 2.00
C ALA A 582 1.86 -21.96 3.21
N SER A 583 1.54 -22.55 4.37
CA SER A 583 1.80 -21.91 5.67
C SER A 583 3.31 -21.85 5.91
N VAL A 584 3.76 -20.88 6.70
CA VAL A 584 5.18 -20.61 6.93
C VAL A 584 5.47 -20.50 8.42
N GLU A 585 6.48 -21.22 8.88
CA GLU A 585 7.02 -21.15 10.24
C GLU A 585 8.55 -21.03 10.21
N ASN A 586 9.12 -20.37 11.22
CA ASN A 586 10.57 -20.20 11.37
C ASN A 586 11.25 -19.60 10.11
N TYR A 587 10.60 -18.61 9.49
CA TYR A 587 11.20 -17.87 8.37
C TYR A 587 12.51 -17.18 8.80
N THR A 588 13.57 -17.41 8.04
CA THR A 588 14.94 -16.92 8.36
C THR A 588 15.47 -15.86 7.41
N GLY A 589 14.71 -15.51 6.36
CA GLY A 589 15.11 -14.43 5.46
C GLY A 589 14.93 -13.05 6.09
N GLU A 590 15.41 -12.03 5.39
CA GLU A 590 15.27 -10.64 5.84
C GLU A 590 13.78 -10.24 5.93
N THR A 591 13.45 -9.29 6.80
CA THR A 591 12.10 -8.74 6.91
C THR A 591 12.18 -7.23 7.13
N PRO A 592 11.15 -6.46 6.76
CA PRO A 592 11.06 -5.05 7.13
C PRO A 592 11.30 -4.87 8.63
N GLN A 593 12.06 -3.84 8.99
CA GLN A 593 12.35 -3.57 10.38
C GLN A 593 11.25 -2.70 10.98
N ALA A 594 10.74 -3.12 12.14
CA ALA A 594 9.89 -2.28 12.97
C ALA A 594 10.71 -1.66 14.10
N ILE A 595 10.05 -0.91 14.97
CA ILE A 595 10.70 -0.38 16.17
C ILE A 595 11.20 -1.53 17.07
N SER A 596 12.49 -1.50 17.40
CA SER A 596 13.19 -2.60 18.08
C SER A 596 12.81 -2.77 19.56
N SER A 597 12.22 -1.74 20.16
CA SER A 597 11.75 -1.81 21.55
C SER A 597 10.44 -2.59 21.70
N ILE A 598 9.77 -2.99 20.63
CA ILE A 598 8.57 -3.84 20.69
C ILE A 598 8.99 -5.30 20.50
N ASP A 599 8.50 -6.18 21.36
CA ASP A 599 8.65 -7.62 21.19
C ASP A 599 7.63 -8.10 20.15
N TRP A 600 8.14 -8.46 18.97
CA TRP A 600 7.33 -8.82 17.82
C TRP A 600 7.21 -10.33 17.68
N HIS A 601 5.98 -10.83 17.72
CA HIS A 601 5.68 -12.24 17.55
C HIS A 601 5.04 -12.50 16.18
N PRO A 602 5.61 -13.40 15.36
CA PRO A 602 4.94 -13.88 14.16
C PRO A 602 3.63 -14.56 14.56
N TYR A 603 2.51 -14.02 14.09
CA TYR A 603 1.21 -14.64 14.32
C TYR A 603 0.92 -15.69 13.25
N ARG A 604 0.96 -15.29 11.97
CA ARG A 604 0.81 -16.19 10.81
C ARG A 604 1.62 -15.70 9.62
N GLN A 605 2.17 -16.65 8.87
CA GLN A 605 2.95 -16.36 7.69
C GLN A 605 2.53 -17.32 6.58
N PHE A 606 2.51 -16.84 5.33
CA PHE A 606 2.02 -17.58 4.18
C PHE A 606 2.82 -17.27 2.93
N VAL A 607 3.02 -18.25 2.06
CA VAL A 607 3.69 -18.08 0.77
C VAL A 607 2.82 -18.58 -0.38
N ILE A 608 2.79 -17.79 -1.46
CA ILE A 608 2.23 -18.13 -2.77
C ILE A 608 3.36 -18.05 -3.78
N ALA A 609 3.54 -19.09 -4.57
CA ALA A 609 4.60 -19.12 -5.58
C ALA A 609 4.23 -20.01 -6.76
N PRO A 610 4.70 -19.73 -7.98
CA PRO A 610 4.70 -20.70 -9.05
C PRO A 610 5.52 -21.93 -8.66
N ALA A 611 5.08 -23.09 -9.13
CA ALA A 611 5.80 -24.32 -9.02
C ALA A 611 6.53 -24.61 -10.33
N ALA A 612 7.85 -24.70 -10.29
CA ALA A 612 8.62 -25.17 -11.44
C ALA A 612 8.40 -26.68 -11.60
N THR A 613 8.08 -27.14 -12.81
CA THR A 613 7.92 -28.58 -13.08
C THR A 613 9.18 -29.12 -13.75
N SER A 614 9.86 -30.06 -13.10
CA SER A 614 10.92 -30.82 -13.78
C SER A 614 10.29 -32.02 -14.50
N PRO A 615 10.61 -32.25 -15.80
CA PRO A 615 10.23 -33.50 -16.45
C PRO A 615 10.87 -34.68 -15.72
N ALA A 616 10.15 -35.82 -15.68
CA ALA A 616 10.66 -37.06 -15.10
C ALA A 616 11.95 -37.48 -15.84
N SER A 617 13.05 -37.54 -15.09
CA SER A 617 14.33 -38.18 -15.45
C SER A 617 14.87 -37.96 -16.89
N ALA A 618 15.54 -36.83 -17.15
CA ALA A 618 16.63 -36.79 -18.14
C ALA A 618 18.00 -37.13 -17.52
N ASN A 619 18.14 -37.06 -16.20
CA ASN A 619 19.44 -37.07 -15.49
C ASN A 619 20.00 -38.45 -15.09
N ALA A 620 19.45 -39.57 -15.59
CA ALA A 620 20.02 -40.90 -15.31
C ALA A 620 20.98 -41.42 -16.40
N LYS A 621 21.09 -40.76 -17.56
CA LYS A 621 21.95 -41.23 -18.67
C LYS A 621 23.20 -40.40 -18.97
N GLU A 622 23.34 -39.21 -18.37
CA GLU A 622 24.48 -38.32 -18.64
C GLU A 622 25.57 -38.34 -17.55
N ALA A 623 25.29 -38.95 -16.39
CA ALA A 623 26.30 -39.20 -15.35
C ALA A 623 27.05 -40.54 -15.52
N ALA A 624 26.80 -41.27 -16.61
CA ALA A 624 27.43 -42.56 -16.93
C ALA A 624 28.06 -42.61 -18.33
N ARG A 625 28.50 -41.46 -18.85
CA ARG A 625 29.34 -41.37 -20.05
C ARG A 625 30.62 -40.61 -19.79
#